data_AF-A0A1I4J8M1-F1
#
_entry.id   AF-A0A1I4J8M1-F1
#
_cell.length_a   1.000
_cell.length_b   1.000
_cell.length_c   1.000
_cell.angle_alpha   90.00
_cell.angle_beta   90.00
_cell.angle_gamma   90.00
#
_symmetry.space_group_name_H-M   'P 1'
#
loop_
_entity.id
_entity.type
_entity.pdbx_description
1 polymer ?
#
loop_
_entity_poly.entity_id
_entity_poly.type
_entity_poly.pdbx_seq_one_letter_code
_entity_poly.pdbx_strand_id
1 'polypeptide(L)'
;MTRPGDRDGFDDRPDEGSGWREPAHLGEGQPPEQDRPRNEQPPAGADRAGDAGGPWQPPGWDLPPAQQQGPSQQPVRGGLFGRRRPRTPGEVERVFAYQGDTVGAQGWAVQNGWTISDGSAPEDAVLAELVATAPVRATRDHRPAGVMRGRYGTLELVAFDVLYASGRYAVPEYAITAAPVLGTVPALRLSPARFWKHRTGGLVQIPSGDPEFDGRWVLLAAEDGPAVQRLAQDPTVRGLLLGSDDGDEFWTAAGFTAAIRPDGHRPELIEHHARLLGAIVAALTVSW
;
A
#
# COMPACT_ATOMS: atom_id res chain seq x y z
N MET A 1 -31.09 47.15 -15.20
CA MET A 1 -32.40 46.81 -15.79
C MET A 1 -32.54 45.31 -15.72
N THR A 2 -33.43 44.83 -14.85
CA THR A 2 -33.84 43.43 -14.72
C THR A 2 -35.08 43.24 -15.59
N ARG A 3 -35.21 42.12 -16.33
CA ARG A 3 -36.46 41.34 -16.41
C ARG A 3 -36.24 39.92 -17.00
N PRO A 4 -37.11 38.96 -16.63
CA PRO A 4 -36.87 37.51 -16.63
C PRO A 4 -37.88 36.73 -17.52
N GLY A 5 -37.74 35.38 -17.55
CA GLY A 5 -38.71 34.40 -18.09
C GLY A 5 -38.17 33.68 -19.34
N ASP A 6 -38.31 32.38 -19.57
CA ASP A 6 -38.95 31.22 -18.90
C ASP A 6 -38.21 29.97 -19.47
N ARG A 7 -37.74 28.99 -18.69
CA ARG A 7 -38.41 27.75 -18.24
C ARG A 7 -39.38 27.10 -19.24
N ASP A 8 -38.91 25.99 -19.83
CA ASP A 8 -39.60 24.75 -20.18
C ASP A 8 -38.48 23.69 -20.30
N GLY A 9 -38.50 22.47 -19.79
CA GLY A 9 -39.51 21.64 -19.15
C GLY A 9 -39.01 20.21 -19.32
N PHE A 10 -38.58 19.55 -18.24
CA PHE A 10 -38.31 18.11 -18.20
C PHE A 10 -38.43 17.66 -16.74
N ASP A 11 -39.69 17.46 -16.33
CA ASP A 11 -40.05 16.53 -15.26
C ASP A 11 -41.05 15.52 -15.86
N ASP A 12 -41.15 14.38 -15.18
CA ASP A 12 -42.07 13.26 -15.39
C ASP A 12 -41.61 12.14 -16.33
N ARG A 13 -40.82 11.22 -15.78
CA ARG A 13 -41.14 9.79 -15.94
C ARG A 13 -41.06 9.02 -14.61
N PRO A 14 -42.12 8.29 -14.24
CA PRO A 14 -42.17 7.49 -13.03
C PRO A 14 -41.41 6.18 -13.18
N ASP A 15 -41.00 5.71 -12.01
CA ASP A 15 -40.40 4.43 -11.69
C ASP A 15 -41.28 3.25 -12.17
N GLU A 16 -40.79 2.45 -13.12
CA GLU A 16 -41.39 1.17 -13.50
C GLU A 16 -40.33 0.08 -13.68
N GLY A 17 -40.17 -0.70 -12.62
CA GLY A 17 -40.02 -2.16 -12.60
C GLY A 17 -39.25 -2.86 -13.73
N SER A 18 -38.05 -3.33 -13.42
CA SER A 18 -37.45 -4.57 -13.97
C SER A 18 -36.41 -5.05 -12.96
N GLY A 19 -36.64 -6.11 -12.18
CA GLY A 19 -37.09 -7.43 -12.61
C GLY A 19 -36.05 -8.51 -12.29
N TRP A 20 -35.17 -8.28 -11.31
CA TRP A 20 -34.28 -9.33 -10.79
C TRP A 20 -35.03 -10.16 -9.74
N ARG A 21 -35.31 -11.43 -10.09
CA ARG A 21 -35.86 -12.43 -9.18
C ARG A 21 -34.73 -13.32 -8.66
N GLU A 22 -34.68 -13.45 -7.34
CA GLU A 22 -33.78 -14.34 -6.62
C GLU A 22 -34.20 -15.82 -6.80
N PRO A 23 -33.27 -16.76 -7.04
CA PRO A 23 -33.60 -18.19 -7.18
C PRO A 23 -34.02 -18.85 -5.86
N ALA A 24 -35.16 -19.52 -5.85
CA ALA A 24 -35.75 -20.22 -4.71
C ALA A 24 -35.06 -21.57 -4.40
N HIS A 25 -33.86 -21.57 -3.84
CA HIS A 25 -33.24 -22.79 -3.28
C HIS A 25 -32.52 -22.63 -1.93
N LEU A 26 -32.73 -21.53 -1.22
CA LEU A 26 -32.41 -21.43 0.21
C LEU A 26 -33.65 -21.72 1.04
N GLY A 27 -34.04 -23.01 1.05
CA GLY A 27 -35.07 -23.53 1.94
C GLY A 27 -34.55 -23.61 3.38
N GLU A 28 -35.32 -23.01 4.28
CA GLU A 28 -35.22 -23.08 5.73
C GLU A 28 -35.36 -24.52 6.26
N GLY A 29 -34.69 -24.84 7.38
CA GLY A 29 -35.00 -26.05 8.15
C GLY A 29 -33.98 -26.47 9.23
N GLN A 30 -34.21 -26.03 10.47
CA GLN A 30 -33.70 -26.62 11.73
C GLN A 30 -34.88 -26.61 12.74
N PRO A 31 -34.85 -27.35 13.88
CA PRO A 31 -34.41 -28.73 14.20
C PRO A 31 -35.55 -29.46 15.01
N PRO A 32 -35.37 -30.54 15.84
CA PRO A 32 -34.61 -30.52 17.12
C PRO A 32 -33.86 -31.81 17.55
N GLU A 33 -33.09 -31.65 18.63
CA GLU A 33 -32.34 -32.55 19.55
C GLU A 33 -32.79 -34.01 19.78
N GLN A 34 -31.82 -34.92 20.02
CA GLN A 34 -31.77 -35.78 21.23
C GLN A 34 -30.48 -36.65 21.38
N ASP A 35 -29.99 -36.70 22.62
CA ASP A 35 -29.27 -37.75 23.36
C ASP A 35 -27.78 -38.14 23.10
N ARG A 36 -26.98 -37.91 24.15
CA ARG A 36 -25.70 -38.57 24.49
C ARG A 36 -25.94 -39.74 25.48
N PRO A 37 -25.05 -40.75 25.54
CA PRO A 37 -24.07 -40.85 26.66
C PRO A 37 -22.69 -41.34 26.19
N ARG A 38 -21.53 -40.83 26.64
CA ARG A 38 -20.74 -40.98 27.90
C ARG A 38 -19.95 -42.31 28.05
N ASN A 39 -18.63 -42.12 28.19
CA ASN A 39 -17.57 -42.97 28.79
C ASN A 39 -17.11 -44.25 28.06
N GLU A 40 -15.81 -44.32 27.75
CA GLU A 40 -14.84 -45.21 28.44
C GLU A 40 -13.40 -45.00 27.94
N GLN A 41 -12.49 -44.76 28.89
CA GLN A 41 -11.02 -44.90 28.86
C GLN A 41 -10.70 -45.80 30.09
N PRO A 42 -9.49 -46.38 30.29
CA PRO A 42 -8.35 -46.76 29.42
C PRO A 42 -7.91 -48.24 29.75
N PRO A 43 -6.67 -48.76 29.48
CA PRO A 43 -5.46 -48.38 30.24
C PRO A 43 -4.12 -48.44 29.44
N ALA A 44 -3.07 -48.07 30.16
CA ALA A 44 -1.70 -47.83 29.75
C ALA A 44 -0.82 -49.08 29.54
N GLY A 45 0.27 -48.88 28.80
CA GLY A 45 1.58 -49.49 29.09
C GLY A 45 2.04 -50.61 28.17
N ALA A 46 3.04 -50.33 27.31
CA ALA A 46 4.25 -51.14 27.18
C ALA A 46 5.22 -50.49 26.19
N ASP A 47 6.44 -50.27 26.66
CA ASP A 47 7.62 -49.88 25.90
C ASP A 47 7.89 -50.82 24.72
N ARG A 48 8.36 -50.26 23.60
CA ARG A 48 9.41 -50.86 22.75
C ARG A 48 9.99 -49.84 21.79
N ALA A 49 11.26 -49.51 22.03
CA ALA A 49 12.15 -48.90 21.06
C ALA A 49 12.37 -49.84 19.86
N GLY A 50 12.61 -49.27 18.67
CA GLY A 50 13.27 -49.99 17.58
C GLY A 50 12.77 -49.66 16.18
N ASP A 51 13.56 -48.82 15.51
CA ASP A 51 13.98 -48.95 14.12
C ASP A 51 13.19 -48.29 12.95
N ALA A 52 14.03 -47.75 12.07
CA ALA A 52 13.76 -46.91 10.92
C ALA A 52 12.77 -47.47 9.89
N GLY A 53 11.81 -46.64 9.47
CA GLY A 53 10.98 -46.85 8.28
C GLY A 53 10.89 -45.55 7.47
N GLY A 54 11.52 -45.53 6.29
CA GLY A 54 11.56 -44.39 5.38
C GLY A 54 10.18 -43.99 4.81
N PRO A 55 10.11 -42.88 4.05
CA PRO A 55 8.85 -42.41 3.49
C PRO A 55 8.26 -43.43 2.52
N TRP A 56 7.01 -43.81 2.77
CA TRP A 56 6.20 -44.66 1.91
C TRP A 56 6.10 -44.09 0.49
N GLN A 57 6.40 -44.90 -0.53
CA GLN A 57 6.23 -44.58 -1.95
C GLN A 57 5.22 -45.55 -2.60
N PRO A 58 4.24 -45.06 -3.37
CA PRO A 58 3.30 -45.93 -4.08
C PRO A 58 3.97 -46.63 -5.29
N PRO A 59 3.55 -47.86 -5.66
CA PRO A 59 4.19 -48.62 -6.74
C PRO A 59 3.94 -47.98 -8.11
N GLY A 60 5.01 -47.75 -8.89
CA GLY A 60 4.93 -47.33 -10.30
C GLY A 60 5.58 -45.99 -10.67
N TRP A 61 6.34 -45.37 -9.77
CA TRP A 61 7.01 -44.08 -10.00
C TRP A 61 8.55 -44.18 -9.88
N ASP A 62 9.15 -44.93 -10.80
CA ASP A 62 10.59 -44.87 -11.05
C ASP A 62 10.87 -43.81 -12.13
N LEU A 63 11.31 -42.62 -11.72
CA LEU A 63 11.83 -41.61 -12.64
C LEU A 63 13.31 -41.91 -12.93
N PRO A 64 13.75 -41.95 -14.21
CA PRO A 64 15.17 -42.12 -14.52
C PRO A 64 15.98 -40.91 -14.04
N PRO A 65 17.25 -41.10 -13.63
CA PRO A 65 18.08 -40.01 -13.14
C PRO A 65 18.29 -38.95 -14.24
N ALA A 66 18.06 -37.69 -13.91
CA ALA A 66 18.24 -36.56 -14.82
C ALA A 66 19.72 -36.41 -15.20
N GLN A 67 20.06 -36.69 -16.47
CA GLN A 67 21.36 -36.39 -17.03
C GLN A 67 21.45 -34.89 -17.37
N GLN A 68 22.40 -34.18 -16.76
CA GLN A 68 22.74 -32.81 -17.15
C GLN A 68 23.44 -32.83 -18.53
N GLN A 69 22.74 -32.40 -19.57
CA GLN A 69 23.33 -32.15 -20.89
C GLN A 69 23.74 -30.67 -20.97
N GLY A 70 25.05 -30.43 -21.09
CA GLY A 70 25.60 -29.12 -21.42
C GLY A 70 25.18 -28.67 -22.84
N PRO A 71 25.22 -27.37 -23.15
CA PRO A 71 24.60 -26.84 -24.36
C PRO A 71 25.39 -27.24 -25.60
N SER A 72 24.78 -28.07 -26.44
CA SER A 72 25.20 -28.35 -27.81
C SER A 72 24.84 -27.16 -28.71
N GLN A 73 25.85 -26.57 -29.36
CA GLN A 73 25.64 -25.60 -30.43
C GLN A 73 25.25 -26.34 -31.71
N GLN A 74 24.06 -26.05 -32.25
CA GLN A 74 23.72 -26.36 -33.64
C GLN A 74 23.25 -25.08 -34.35
N PRO A 75 23.71 -24.84 -35.59
CA PRO A 75 23.32 -23.67 -36.37
C PRO A 75 21.96 -23.92 -37.04
N VAL A 76 20.95 -23.10 -36.74
CA VAL A 76 19.64 -23.22 -37.37
C VAL A 76 19.49 -22.17 -38.47
N ARG A 77 19.35 -22.68 -39.70
CA ARG A 77 18.91 -21.95 -40.89
C ARG A 77 17.56 -21.26 -40.63
N GLY A 78 17.39 -20.10 -41.26
CA GLY A 78 16.28 -19.17 -41.04
C GLY A 78 14.87 -19.69 -41.31
N GLY A 79 13.92 -19.05 -40.61
CA GLY A 79 12.49 -19.09 -40.88
C GLY A 79 11.87 -17.73 -40.49
N LEU A 80 11.11 -17.12 -41.41
CA LEU A 80 10.27 -15.96 -41.15
C LEU A 80 9.15 -16.37 -40.19
N PHE A 81 8.93 -15.60 -39.12
CA PHE A 81 7.96 -15.82 -38.01
C PHE A 81 8.37 -16.83 -36.92
N GLY A 82 9.06 -16.37 -35.88
CA GLY A 82 9.37 -17.17 -34.69
C GLY A 82 9.83 -16.37 -33.46
N ARG A 83 8.95 -16.34 -32.44
CA ARG A 83 9.14 -16.06 -30.99
C ARG A 83 10.27 -15.10 -30.58
N ARG A 84 9.90 -13.88 -30.16
CA ARG A 84 10.77 -12.97 -29.38
C ARG A 84 11.24 -13.71 -28.11
N ARG A 85 12.54 -13.99 -28.01
CA ARG A 85 13.18 -14.38 -26.73
C ARG A 85 12.95 -13.24 -25.72
N PRO A 86 12.67 -13.54 -24.44
CA PRO A 86 12.71 -12.55 -23.37
C PRO A 86 14.09 -11.90 -23.39
N ARG A 87 14.14 -10.58 -23.58
CA ARG A 87 15.38 -9.83 -23.62
C ARG A 87 15.93 -9.75 -22.19
N THR A 88 17.13 -10.27 -21.96
CA THR A 88 17.83 -10.11 -20.68
C THR A 88 18.23 -8.63 -20.53
N PRO A 89 17.80 -7.92 -19.48
CA PRO A 89 18.11 -6.51 -19.30
C PRO A 89 19.62 -6.26 -19.22
N GLY A 90 20.09 -5.21 -19.90
CA GLY A 90 21.49 -4.78 -19.85
C GLY A 90 21.91 -4.32 -18.46
N GLU A 91 23.21 -4.21 -18.17
CA GLU A 91 23.68 -3.78 -16.84
C GLU A 91 23.17 -2.39 -16.45
N VAL A 92 23.07 -1.47 -17.40
CA VAL A 92 22.46 -0.14 -17.17
C VAL A 92 20.96 -0.25 -16.87
N GLU A 93 20.25 -1.14 -17.56
CA GLU A 93 18.82 -1.41 -17.37
C GLU A 93 18.55 -2.11 -16.01
N ARG A 94 19.55 -2.80 -15.46
CA ARG A 94 19.55 -3.34 -14.09
C ARG A 94 19.85 -2.30 -13.02
N VAL A 95 20.65 -1.28 -13.34
CA VAL A 95 20.90 -0.13 -12.45
C VAL A 95 19.67 0.79 -12.38
N PHE A 96 18.86 0.84 -13.44
CA PHE A 96 17.56 1.53 -13.48
C PHE A 96 16.37 0.57 -13.29
N ALA A 97 16.60 -0.68 -12.88
CA ALA A 97 15.52 -1.63 -12.65
C ALA A 97 14.73 -1.23 -11.40
N TYR A 98 13.48 -0.87 -11.63
CA TYR A 98 12.43 -0.67 -10.64
C TYR A 98 12.45 -1.79 -9.58
N GLN A 99 12.54 -1.42 -8.29
CA GLN A 99 12.50 -2.34 -7.16
C GLN A 99 11.13 -2.45 -6.49
N GLY A 100 10.12 -1.70 -6.95
CA GLY A 100 8.76 -1.86 -6.48
C GLY A 100 8.15 -3.16 -6.99
N ASP A 101 7.56 -3.95 -6.09
CA ASP A 101 6.81 -5.14 -6.47
C ASP A 101 5.32 -4.80 -6.39
N THR A 102 4.80 -4.17 -7.46
CA THR A 102 3.37 -3.82 -7.53
C THR A 102 2.47 -5.04 -7.43
N VAL A 103 2.90 -6.18 -7.98
CA VAL A 103 2.16 -7.46 -7.91
C VAL A 103 2.19 -7.99 -6.47
N GLY A 104 3.33 -7.88 -5.79
CA GLY A 104 3.48 -8.24 -4.38
C GLY A 104 2.68 -7.35 -3.43
N ALA A 105 2.71 -6.02 -3.62
CA ALA A 105 1.99 -5.06 -2.79
C ALA A 105 0.46 -5.21 -2.93
N GLN A 106 -0.05 -5.30 -4.16
CA GLN A 106 -1.48 -5.52 -4.41
C GLN A 106 -1.93 -6.91 -3.95
N GLY A 107 -1.11 -7.94 -4.18
CA GLY A 107 -1.39 -9.29 -3.67
C GLY A 107 -1.46 -9.33 -2.14
N TRP A 108 -0.52 -8.66 -1.46
CA TRP A 108 -0.54 -8.48 -0.01
C TRP A 108 -1.77 -7.71 0.45
N ALA A 109 -2.16 -6.65 -0.26
CA ALA A 109 -3.35 -5.86 0.07
C ALA A 109 -4.61 -6.74 0.05
N VAL A 110 -4.81 -7.53 -1.01
CA VAL A 110 -5.94 -8.49 -1.08
C VAL A 110 -5.90 -9.50 0.07
N GLN A 111 -4.73 -10.05 0.38
CA GLN A 111 -4.57 -11.01 1.49
C GLN A 111 -4.94 -10.40 2.86
N ASN A 112 -4.75 -9.10 3.03
CA ASN A 112 -5.10 -8.35 4.24
C ASN A 112 -6.52 -7.75 4.19
N GLY A 113 -7.33 -8.11 3.18
CA GLY A 113 -8.70 -7.63 3.04
C GLY A 113 -8.82 -6.16 2.62
N TRP A 114 -7.76 -5.60 2.03
CA TRP A 114 -7.78 -4.25 1.47
C TRP A 114 -8.42 -4.26 0.08
N THR A 115 -9.07 -3.15 -0.25
CA THR A 115 -9.68 -2.89 -1.56
C THR A 115 -8.66 -2.27 -2.51
N ILE A 116 -8.80 -2.52 -3.80
CA ILE A 116 -7.87 -2.03 -4.84
C ILE A 116 -8.65 -1.28 -5.91
N SER A 117 -8.12 -0.14 -6.36
CA SER A 117 -8.52 0.54 -7.59
C SER A 117 -7.29 0.83 -8.46
N ASP A 118 -7.51 1.18 -9.72
CA ASP A 118 -6.45 1.62 -10.63
C ASP A 118 -6.02 3.09 -10.42
N GLY A 119 -6.68 3.82 -9.50
CA GLY A 119 -6.45 5.24 -9.25
C GLY A 119 -7.27 6.19 -10.12
N SER A 120 -8.23 5.68 -10.90
CA SER A 120 -9.09 6.47 -11.78
C SER A 120 -10.54 6.62 -11.28
N ALA A 121 -10.89 5.98 -10.16
CA ALA A 121 -12.24 6.03 -9.63
C ALA A 121 -12.58 7.42 -9.05
N PRO A 122 -13.85 7.85 -8.98
CA PRO A 122 -14.23 9.15 -8.42
C PRO A 122 -13.70 9.39 -7.00
N GLU A 123 -13.67 8.36 -6.16
CA GLU A 123 -13.11 8.38 -4.80
C GLU A 123 -11.58 8.57 -4.76
N ASP A 124 -10.88 8.36 -5.88
CA ASP A 124 -9.44 8.58 -6.02
C ASP A 124 -9.09 10.03 -6.38
N ALA A 125 -10.07 10.86 -6.73
CA ALA A 125 -9.82 12.23 -7.21
C ALA A 125 -9.02 13.08 -6.20
N VAL A 126 -9.24 12.88 -4.90
CA VAL A 126 -8.50 13.57 -3.82
C VAL A 126 -7.01 13.17 -3.79
N LEU A 127 -6.66 11.98 -4.27
CA LEU A 127 -5.26 11.53 -4.31
C LEU A 127 -4.44 12.32 -5.33
N ALA A 128 -5.06 12.84 -6.38
CA ALA A 128 -4.38 13.74 -7.33
C ALA A 128 -3.98 15.07 -6.66
N GLU A 129 -4.80 15.60 -5.75
CA GLU A 129 -4.46 16.78 -4.94
C GLU A 129 -3.30 16.47 -3.98
N LEU A 130 -3.32 15.28 -3.36
CA LEU A 130 -2.22 14.83 -2.51
C LEU A 130 -0.89 14.69 -3.29
N VAL A 131 -0.93 14.15 -4.52
CA VAL A 131 0.25 14.09 -5.40
C VAL A 131 0.74 15.48 -5.80
N ALA A 132 -0.18 16.40 -6.11
CA ALA A 132 0.18 17.76 -6.50
C ALA A 132 0.91 18.52 -5.39
N THR A 133 0.55 18.25 -4.14
CA THR A 133 1.13 18.87 -2.93
C THR A 133 2.34 18.11 -2.38
N ALA A 134 2.68 16.95 -2.94
CA ALA A 134 3.75 16.11 -2.46
C ALA A 134 5.10 16.88 -2.38
N PRO A 135 5.96 16.54 -1.40
CA PRO A 135 7.25 17.18 -1.16
C PRO A 135 8.32 16.80 -2.19
N VAL A 136 7.91 16.36 -3.39
CA VAL A 136 8.74 15.99 -4.55
C VAL A 136 8.34 16.84 -5.77
N ARG A 137 9.12 16.81 -6.85
CA ARG A 137 8.79 17.60 -8.06
C ARG A 137 7.81 16.85 -8.98
N ALA A 138 6.62 16.54 -8.48
CA ALA A 138 5.56 15.99 -9.32
C ALA A 138 5.19 16.99 -10.45
N THR A 139 5.02 16.46 -11.66
CA THR A 139 4.56 17.17 -12.87
C THR A 139 3.10 16.79 -13.17
N ARG A 140 2.47 17.46 -14.14
CA ARG A 140 1.10 17.13 -14.59
C ARG A 140 0.92 15.71 -15.12
N ASP A 141 2.01 15.05 -15.49
CA ASP A 141 2.00 13.69 -16.06
C ASP A 141 2.10 12.61 -14.95
N HIS A 142 2.20 13.04 -13.70
CA HIS A 142 2.15 12.16 -12.53
C HIS A 142 0.71 11.95 -12.11
N ARG A 143 0.36 10.70 -11.81
CA ARG A 143 -0.96 10.33 -11.29
C ARG A 143 -0.87 9.20 -10.27
N PRO A 144 -1.84 9.09 -9.35
CA PRO A 144 -2.01 7.91 -8.53
C PRO A 144 -2.22 6.67 -9.41
N ALA A 145 -1.66 5.53 -9.00
CA ALA A 145 -1.85 4.24 -9.64
C ALA A 145 -1.79 3.10 -8.62
N GLY A 146 -2.52 2.03 -8.89
CA GLY A 146 -2.50 0.83 -8.06
C GLY A 146 -2.89 1.10 -6.62
N VAL A 147 -3.99 1.84 -6.43
CA VAL A 147 -4.42 2.33 -5.13
C VAL A 147 -4.94 1.18 -4.30
N MET A 148 -4.45 1.06 -3.07
CA MET A 148 -4.79 0.04 -2.08
C MET A 148 -5.35 0.74 -0.85
N ARG A 149 -6.57 0.38 -0.42
CA ARG A 149 -7.23 0.97 0.76
C ARG A 149 -7.63 -0.09 1.75
N GLY A 150 -7.30 0.14 3.01
CA GLY A 150 -7.81 -0.69 4.08
C GLY A 150 -7.25 -0.25 5.42
N ARG A 151 -7.43 -1.10 6.41
CA ARG A 151 -7.08 -0.79 7.79
C ARG A 151 -5.80 -1.49 8.21
N TYR A 152 -4.92 -0.76 8.89
CA TYR A 152 -3.76 -1.30 9.59
C TYR A 152 -3.86 -0.97 11.08
N GLY A 153 -4.13 -1.97 11.91
CA GLY A 153 -4.42 -1.76 13.33
C GLY A 153 -5.67 -0.88 13.51
N THR A 154 -5.50 0.31 14.08
CA THR A 154 -6.56 1.30 14.30
C THR A 154 -6.65 2.36 13.20
N LEU A 155 -5.72 2.36 12.23
CA LEU A 155 -5.58 3.41 11.24
C LEU A 155 -6.17 2.96 9.91
N GLU A 156 -7.09 3.76 9.36
CA GLU A 156 -7.46 3.66 7.95
C GLU A 156 -6.31 4.20 7.09
N LEU A 157 -5.97 3.52 6.01
CA LEU A 157 -4.85 3.86 5.14
C LEU A 157 -5.22 3.74 3.67
N VAL A 158 -4.57 4.58 2.87
CA VAL A 158 -4.49 4.46 1.42
C VAL A 158 -3.02 4.43 1.01
N ALA A 159 -2.62 3.43 0.25
CA ALA A 159 -1.28 3.27 -0.30
C ALA A 159 -1.35 3.21 -1.83
N PHE A 160 -0.52 3.96 -2.53
CA PHE A 160 -0.53 4.00 -3.99
C PHE A 160 0.80 4.48 -4.56
N ASP A 161 1.12 4.05 -5.77
CA ASP A 161 2.29 4.57 -6.46
C ASP A 161 1.95 5.84 -7.23
N VAL A 162 2.92 6.74 -7.33
CA VAL A 162 2.87 7.89 -8.22
C VAL A 162 3.50 7.48 -9.54
N LEU A 163 2.65 7.23 -10.52
CA LEU A 163 3.03 6.80 -11.85
C LEU A 163 3.32 8.02 -12.73
N TYR A 164 4.55 8.14 -13.22
CA TYR A 164 4.86 9.03 -14.33
C TYR A 164 4.41 8.37 -15.65
N ALA A 165 3.42 8.97 -16.31
CA ALA A 165 2.88 8.49 -17.58
C ALA A 165 3.19 9.47 -18.71
N SER A 166 4.17 9.16 -19.56
CA SER A 166 4.55 9.98 -20.71
C SER A 166 4.60 9.16 -21.99
N GLY A 167 3.59 9.36 -22.84
CA GLY A 167 3.48 8.69 -24.14
C GLY A 167 3.46 7.16 -24.02
N ARG A 168 4.61 6.53 -24.25
CA ARG A 168 4.79 5.06 -24.21
C ARG A 168 5.37 4.54 -22.89
N TYR A 169 5.69 5.43 -21.95
CA TYR A 169 6.34 5.09 -20.69
C TYR A 169 5.37 5.27 -19.53
N ALA A 170 5.33 4.28 -18.65
CA ALA A 170 4.60 4.30 -17.40
C ALA A 170 5.55 3.75 -16.33
N VAL A 171 6.09 4.62 -15.49
CA VAL A 171 7.09 4.26 -14.47
C VAL A 171 6.62 4.75 -13.10
N PRO A 172 6.45 3.87 -12.12
CA PRO A 172 6.19 4.29 -10.75
C PRO A 172 7.47 4.90 -10.18
N GLU A 173 7.42 6.19 -9.81
CA GLU A 173 8.59 6.92 -9.32
C GLU A 173 8.60 7.09 -7.80
N TYR A 174 7.40 7.08 -7.19
CA TYR A 174 7.24 7.29 -5.76
C TYR A 174 6.15 6.38 -5.20
N ALA A 175 6.29 6.04 -3.92
CA ALA A 175 5.31 5.33 -3.13
C ALA A 175 4.75 6.28 -2.09
N ILE A 176 3.44 6.53 -2.12
CA ILE A 176 2.73 7.31 -1.11
C ILE A 176 1.84 6.39 -0.27
N THR A 177 2.01 6.43 1.04
CA THR A 177 1.04 5.90 2.00
C THR A 177 0.47 7.06 2.79
N ALA A 178 -0.85 7.12 2.95
CA ALA A 178 -1.52 8.24 3.59
C ALA A 178 -2.64 7.76 4.51
N ALA A 179 -2.78 8.46 5.64
CA ALA A 179 -3.85 8.27 6.60
C ALA A 179 -4.82 9.46 6.50
N PRO A 180 -6.11 9.23 6.20
CA PRO A 180 -7.12 10.29 6.31
C PRO A 180 -7.26 10.67 7.78
N VAL A 181 -7.23 11.97 8.07
CA VAL A 181 -7.35 12.49 9.44
C VAL A 181 -8.66 13.27 9.56
N LEU A 182 -9.42 12.97 10.62
CA LEU A 182 -10.63 13.71 10.93
C LEU A 182 -10.27 15.05 11.59
N GLY A 183 -10.90 16.13 11.11
CA GLY A 183 -10.68 17.49 11.63
C GLY A 183 -9.55 18.23 10.91
N THR A 184 -9.09 19.32 11.52
CA THR A 184 -8.04 20.17 10.96
C THR A 184 -6.66 19.71 11.42
N VAL A 185 -5.81 19.31 10.48
CA VAL A 185 -4.39 19.03 10.73
C VAL A 185 -3.55 20.27 10.38
N PRO A 186 -2.54 20.62 11.19
CA PRO A 186 -1.65 21.72 10.86
C PRO A 186 -0.88 21.38 9.57
N ALA A 187 -0.74 22.37 8.68
CA ALA A 187 0.11 22.25 7.50
C ALA A 187 1.57 22.07 7.94
N LEU A 188 2.15 20.91 7.65
CA LEU A 188 3.49 20.55 8.08
C LEU A 188 4.21 19.69 7.04
N ARG A 189 5.53 19.63 7.20
CA ARG A 189 6.42 18.71 6.51
C ARG A 189 7.51 18.25 7.47
N LEU A 190 7.71 16.94 7.57
CA LEU A 190 8.79 16.34 8.35
C LEU A 190 9.72 15.60 7.39
N SER A 191 10.96 16.05 7.30
CA SER A 191 11.90 15.60 6.28
C SER A 191 13.27 15.31 6.87
N PRO A 192 14.04 14.36 6.31
CA PRO A 192 15.44 14.20 6.63
C PRO A 192 16.22 15.50 6.37
N ALA A 193 17.14 15.85 7.27
CA ALA A 193 17.92 17.07 7.22
C ALA A 193 18.79 17.14 5.95
N ARG A 194 19.25 16.01 5.42
CA ARG A 194 20.05 15.94 4.19
C ARG A 194 19.25 16.15 2.91
N PHE A 195 17.92 16.03 2.95
CA PHE A 195 17.10 16.22 1.76
C PHE A 195 17.04 17.70 1.38
N TRP A 196 17.00 17.94 0.06
CA TRP A 196 16.74 19.27 -0.47
C TRP A 196 15.27 19.61 -0.26
N LYS A 197 14.99 20.75 0.37
CA LYS A 197 13.62 21.21 0.61
C LYS A 197 13.19 22.20 -0.47
N HIS A 198 12.39 21.75 -1.43
CA HIS A 198 11.65 22.63 -2.35
C HIS A 198 10.20 22.78 -1.88
N ARG A 199 9.49 23.81 -2.39
CA ARG A 199 8.05 24.03 -2.12
C ARG A 199 7.71 24.10 -0.62
N THR A 200 8.58 24.70 0.20
CA THR A 200 8.29 24.88 1.63
C THR A 200 7.25 25.95 1.90
N GLY A 201 6.82 26.76 0.92
CA GLY A 201 5.56 27.50 0.99
C GLY A 201 5.34 28.41 2.21
N GLY A 202 6.40 28.94 2.83
CA GLY A 202 6.30 29.74 4.05
C GLY A 202 6.31 28.95 5.37
N LEU A 203 6.46 27.62 5.31
CA LEU A 203 6.67 26.80 6.50
C LEU A 203 7.97 27.20 7.20
N VAL A 204 7.89 27.32 8.53
CA VAL A 204 9.02 27.63 9.40
C VAL A 204 9.48 26.38 10.13
N GLN A 205 10.78 26.33 10.46
CA GLN A 205 11.34 25.20 11.20
C GLN A 205 10.88 25.23 12.66
N ILE A 206 10.43 24.09 13.15
CA ILE A 206 10.04 23.86 14.53
C ILE A 206 11.10 22.95 15.17
N PRO A 207 11.94 23.45 16.08
CA PRO A 207 12.97 22.63 16.73
C PRO A 207 12.32 21.62 17.69
N SER A 208 12.84 20.39 17.73
CA SER A 208 12.41 19.40 18.71
C SER A 208 12.99 19.64 20.11
N GLY A 209 14.11 20.36 20.19
CA GLY A 209 14.90 20.52 21.41
C GLY A 209 15.86 19.35 21.67
N ASP A 210 15.93 18.40 20.74
CA ASP A 210 16.82 17.24 20.77
C ASP A 210 17.87 17.37 19.65
N PRO A 211 19.15 17.66 19.98
CA PRO A 211 20.18 17.87 18.98
C PRO A 211 20.46 16.66 18.08
N GLU A 212 20.24 15.43 18.56
CA GLU A 212 20.43 14.23 17.74
C GLU A 212 19.33 14.14 16.67
N PHE A 213 18.09 14.38 17.09
CA PHE A 213 16.95 14.41 16.20
C PHE A 213 17.05 15.58 15.21
N ASP A 214 17.30 16.80 15.69
CA ASP A 214 17.39 18.02 14.87
C ASP A 214 18.57 17.99 13.88
N GLY A 215 19.58 17.15 14.15
CA GLY A 215 20.69 16.88 13.22
C GLY A 215 20.33 15.96 12.05
N ARG A 216 19.33 15.08 12.20
CA ARG A 216 18.90 14.11 11.17
C ARG A 216 17.57 14.43 10.53
N TRP A 217 16.67 15.10 11.24
CA TRP A 217 15.30 15.39 10.82
C TRP A 217 14.97 16.86 11.03
N VAL A 218 14.12 17.39 10.16
CA VAL A 218 13.66 18.78 10.19
C VAL A 218 12.15 18.78 10.10
N LEU A 219 11.50 19.29 11.15
CA LEU A 219 10.06 19.59 11.13
C LEU A 219 9.86 21.03 10.66
N LEU A 220 9.03 21.19 9.64
CA LEU A 220 8.57 22.46 9.11
C LEU A 220 7.05 22.55 9.31
N ALA A 221 6.53 23.68 9.76
CA ALA A 221 5.09 23.90 9.91
C ALA A 221 4.69 25.33 9.56
N ALA A 222 3.42 25.54 9.22
CA ALA A 222 2.90 26.88 8.90
C ALA A 222 2.88 27.78 10.14
N GLU A 223 2.61 27.18 11.30
CA GLU A 223 2.53 27.87 12.59
C GLU A 223 3.13 27.00 13.69
N ASP A 224 3.77 27.64 14.66
CA ASP A 224 4.23 27.00 15.89
C ASP A 224 3.06 26.85 16.87
N GLY A 225 2.28 25.78 16.69
CA GLY A 225 1.12 25.47 17.49
C GLY A 225 1.31 24.27 18.43
N PRO A 226 0.43 24.08 19.42
CA PRO A 226 0.55 22.99 20.40
C PRO A 226 0.63 21.59 19.79
N ALA A 227 -0.13 21.32 18.72
CA ALA A 227 -0.09 20.02 18.04
C ALA A 227 1.26 19.74 17.38
N VAL A 228 1.88 20.77 16.80
CA VAL A 228 3.19 20.66 16.13
C VAL A 228 4.31 20.51 17.15
N GLN A 229 4.24 21.25 18.27
CA GLN A 229 5.18 21.10 19.39
C GLN A 229 5.11 19.71 20.01
N ARG A 230 3.90 19.16 20.19
CA ARG A 230 3.73 17.76 20.64
C ARG A 230 4.38 16.79 19.66
N LEU A 231 4.13 16.92 18.36
CA LEU A 231 4.77 16.09 17.35
C LEU A 231 6.30 16.19 17.42
N ALA A 232 6.85 17.40 17.54
CA ALA A 232 8.29 17.63 17.62
C ALA A 232 8.93 16.96 18.85
N GLN A 233 8.21 16.95 19.97
CA GLN A 233 8.70 16.44 21.26
C GLN A 233 8.31 14.98 21.52
N ASP A 234 7.48 14.37 20.67
CA ASP A 234 6.95 13.02 20.89
C ASP A 234 8.09 11.98 20.88
N PRO A 235 8.32 11.24 21.98
CA PRO A 235 9.43 10.30 22.08
C PRO A 235 9.24 9.07 21.19
N THR A 236 7.99 8.67 20.90
CA THR A 236 7.70 7.54 20.02
C THR A 236 8.01 7.89 18.57
N VAL A 237 7.58 9.05 18.10
CA VAL A 237 7.90 9.55 16.75
C VAL A 237 9.41 9.69 16.58
N ARG A 238 10.11 10.33 17.53
CA ARG A 238 11.57 10.48 17.49
C ARG A 238 12.30 9.14 17.46
N GLY A 239 11.92 8.22 18.34
CA GLY A 239 12.52 6.88 18.40
C GLY A 239 12.35 6.10 17.10
N LEU A 240 11.15 6.13 16.51
CA LEU A 240 10.89 5.47 15.23
C LEU A 240 11.71 6.08 14.08
N LEU A 241 11.76 7.41 13.99
CA LEU A 241 12.47 8.10 12.91
C LEU A 241 14.00 7.95 13.03
N LEU A 242 14.55 8.02 14.24
CA LEU A 242 15.98 7.75 14.46
C LEU A 242 16.34 6.29 14.20
N GLY A 243 15.42 5.35 14.46
CA GLY A 243 15.58 3.94 14.13
C GLY A 243 15.34 3.59 12.65
N SER A 244 14.73 4.50 11.90
CA SER A 244 14.45 4.29 10.47
C SER A 244 15.63 4.69 9.59
N ASP A 245 15.62 4.16 8.37
CA ASP A 245 16.41 4.77 7.33
C ASP A 245 15.87 6.15 6.98
N ASP A 246 16.72 6.91 6.34
CA ASP A 246 16.59 8.33 6.20
C ASP A 246 15.78 8.62 4.88
N GLY A 247 15.02 7.65 4.37
CA GLY A 247 14.45 7.62 3.01
C GLY A 247 13.06 8.21 2.83
N ASP A 248 12.35 8.49 3.93
CA ASP A 248 10.94 8.90 3.89
C ASP A 248 10.77 10.39 4.19
N GLU A 249 9.79 11.03 3.55
CA GLU A 249 9.31 12.36 3.93
C GLU A 249 7.83 12.30 4.30
N PHE A 250 7.41 13.12 5.26
CA PHE A 250 6.02 13.20 5.70
C PHE A 250 5.46 14.61 5.49
N TRP A 251 4.18 14.73 5.17
CA TRP A 251 3.50 16.01 5.06
C TRP A 251 2.00 15.88 5.30
N THR A 252 1.34 17.01 5.54
CA THR A 252 -0.10 17.09 5.62
C THR A 252 -0.67 17.89 4.45
N ALA A 253 -1.67 17.33 3.78
CA ALA A 253 -2.38 17.97 2.67
C ALA A 253 -3.66 17.19 2.33
N ALA A 254 -4.64 17.87 1.71
CA ALA A 254 -5.87 17.24 1.22
C ALA A 254 -6.64 16.39 2.26
N GLY A 255 -6.53 16.72 3.56
CA GLY A 255 -7.14 15.95 4.65
C GLY A 255 -6.37 14.70 5.08
N PHE A 256 -5.15 14.52 4.57
CA PHE A 256 -4.27 13.39 4.90
C PHE A 256 -3.05 13.83 5.68
N THR A 257 -2.53 12.90 6.49
CA THR A 257 -1.11 12.83 6.84
C THR A 257 -0.49 11.74 5.97
N ALA A 258 0.51 12.09 5.17
CA ALA A 258 1.10 11.20 4.17
C ALA A 258 2.60 11.02 4.39
N ALA A 259 3.09 9.85 3.96
CA ALA A 259 4.50 9.48 3.85
C ALA A 259 4.81 9.20 2.38
N ILE A 260 5.98 9.63 1.90
CA ILE A 260 6.46 9.38 0.53
C ILE A 260 7.88 8.85 0.56
N ARG A 261 8.14 7.91 -0.35
CA ARG A 261 9.46 7.37 -0.63
C ARG A 261 9.74 7.38 -2.14
N PRO A 262 10.96 7.71 -2.60
CA PRO A 262 11.35 7.64 -4.01
C PRO A 262 11.64 6.20 -4.45
N ASP A 263 10.64 5.35 -4.34
CA ASP A 263 10.65 3.92 -4.68
C ASP A 263 9.20 3.49 -4.99
N GLY A 264 8.98 2.27 -5.48
CA GLY A 264 7.64 1.70 -5.61
C GLY A 264 7.18 0.98 -4.34
N HIS A 265 5.87 0.77 -4.19
CA HIS A 265 5.36 0.02 -3.05
C HIS A 265 5.82 -1.44 -3.06
N ARG A 266 6.10 -1.90 -1.84
CA ARG A 266 6.25 -3.29 -1.43
C ARG A 266 5.55 -3.46 -0.07
N PRO A 267 5.14 -4.68 0.31
CA PRO A 267 4.48 -4.93 1.60
C PRO A 267 5.21 -4.31 2.80
N GLU A 268 6.53 -4.46 2.86
CA GLU A 268 7.35 -3.99 3.98
C GLU A 268 7.33 -2.46 4.10
N LEU A 269 7.21 -1.75 2.97
CA LEU A 269 7.13 -0.29 2.95
C LEU A 269 5.76 0.18 3.46
N ILE A 270 4.67 -0.52 3.09
CA ILE A 270 3.33 -0.21 3.59
C ILE A 270 3.29 -0.37 5.12
N GLU A 271 3.81 -1.49 5.63
CA GLU A 271 3.87 -1.75 7.07
C GLU A 271 4.76 -0.73 7.81
N HIS A 272 5.89 -0.36 7.23
CA HIS A 272 6.79 0.66 7.76
C HIS A 272 6.11 2.03 7.85
N HIS A 273 5.51 2.49 6.75
CA HIS A 273 4.74 3.73 6.74
C HIS A 273 3.55 3.68 7.70
N ALA A 274 2.85 2.55 7.80
CA ALA A 274 1.72 2.40 8.72
C ALA A 274 2.14 2.62 10.18
N ARG A 275 3.29 2.07 10.60
CA ARG A 275 3.84 2.30 11.96
C ARG A 275 4.18 3.78 12.21
N LEU A 276 4.85 4.42 11.26
CA LEU A 276 5.26 5.82 11.37
C LEU A 276 4.05 6.77 11.34
N LEU A 277 3.14 6.58 10.40
CA LEU A 277 1.90 7.36 10.29
C LEU A 277 1.01 7.18 11.51
N GLY A 278 0.92 5.97 12.07
CA GLY A 278 0.21 5.74 13.33
C GLY A 278 0.74 6.60 14.47
N ALA A 279 2.06 6.66 14.65
CA ALA A 279 2.69 7.50 15.67
C ALA A 279 2.50 9.00 15.40
N ILE A 280 2.70 9.44 14.15
CA ILE A 280 2.55 10.86 13.76
C ILE A 280 1.10 11.32 13.94
N VAL A 281 0.12 10.55 13.44
CA VAL A 281 -1.30 10.88 13.58
C VAL A 281 -1.69 10.94 15.05
N ALA A 282 -1.27 9.96 15.87
CA ALA A 282 -1.54 9.98 17.30
C ALA A 282 -0.99 11.26 17.96
N ALA A 283 0.26 11.65 17.69
CA ALA A 283 0.86 12.86 18.25
C ALA A 283 0.10 14.15 17.85
N LEU A 284 -0.45 14.18 16.63
CA LEU A 284 -1.22 15.31 16.12
C LEU A 284 -2.64 15.39 16.72
N THR A 285 -3.33 14.26 16.87
CA THR A 285 -4.78 14.23 17.19
C THR A 285 -5.11 14.11 18.68
N VAL A 286 -4.12 13.85 19.54
CA VAL A 286 -4.36 13.81 20.99
C VAL A 286 -4.95 15.15 21.45
N SER A 287 -6.20 15.09 21.87
CA SER A 287 -6.96 16.21 22.44
C SER A 287 -6.80 16.20 23.96
N TRP A 288 -6.62 17.37 24.55
CA TRP A 288 -6.59 17.55 26.01
C TRP A 288 -8.01 17.67 26.56
#